data_AF-T2JWM6-F1
#
_entry.id   AF-T2JWM6-F1
#
_cell.length_a   1.000
_cell.length_b   1.000
_cell.length_c   1.000
_cell.angle_alpha   90.00
_cell.angle_beta   90.00
_cell.angle_gamma   90.00
#
_symmetry.space_group_name_H-M   'P 1'
#
loop_
_entity.id
_entity.type
_entity.pdbx_description
1 polymer ?
#
loop_
_entity_poly.entity_id
_entity_poly.type
_entity_poly.pdbx_seq_one_letter_code
_entity_poly.pdbx_strand_id
1 'polypeptide(L)'
;MSLVPEEWGGDTIMVPVSALKGENLDGLLEMLVLVSEVEELVANPDRLAKGTVIEANLDRTRGPVATLLIQNGTLRVGDAIVAGSVFGKIRAMIDDRGNKVEEASPSFAVEILGLNSVPAAGDEFDVYPSEKEARLVAEETPKINVKPSATGYVFPSCHPEYLICSSSRRGTKRTQSHY
;
A
#
# COMPACT_ATOMS: atom_id res chain seq x y z
N MET A 1 -25.20 6.28 7.66
CA MET A 1 -25.16 4.83 7.38
C MET A 1 -25.30 4.10 8.70
N SER A 2 -26.40 3.41 8.93
CA SER A 2 -26.60 2.57 10.13
C SER A 2 -26.30 1.12 9.76
N LEU A 3 -25.42 0.46 10.51
CA LEU A 3 -25.18 -0.97 10.39
C LEU A 3 -26.24 -1.68 11.23
N VAL A 4 -27.11 -2.48 10.60
CA VAL A 4 -28.19 -3.20 11.28
C VAL A 4 -27.91 -4.70 11.15
N PRO A 5 -27.87 -5.45 12.27
CA PRO A 5 -27.66 -6.89 12.22
C PRO A 5 -28.79 -7.64 11.50
N GLU A 6 -28.47 -8.76 10.86
CA GLU A 6 -29.45 -9.66 10.23
C GLU A 6 -30.55 -10.13 11.19
N GLU A 7 -30.19 -10.38 12.47
CA GLU A 7 -31.14 -10.78 13.51
C GLU A 7 -32.26 -9.75 13.73
N TRP A 8 -32.03 -8.49 13.37
CA TRP A 8 -33.00 -7.39 13.50
C TRP A 8 -33.54 -6.94 12.14
N GLY A 9 -33.38 -7.79 11.11
CA GLY A 9 -33.86 -7.55 9.75
C GLY A 9 -32.96 -6.63 8.92
N GLY A 10 -31.69 -6.46 9.31
CA GLY A 10 -30.68 -5.82 8.49
C GLY A 10 -29.97 -6.78 7.53
N ASP A 11 -28.92 -6.28 6.90
CA ASP A 11 -28.06 -6.97 5.91
C ASP A 11 -26.62 -7.17 6.43
N THR A 12 -26.30 -6.64 7.62
CA THR A 12 -24.95 -6.72 8.17
C THR A 12 -24.76 -7.99 8.98
N ILE A 13 -23.88 -8.86 8.50
CA ILE A 13 -23.55 -10.10 9.21
C ILE A 13 -22.63 -9.79 10.40
N MET A 14 -22.97 -10.32 11.58
CA MET A 14 -22.23 -10.13 12.83
C MET A 14 -21.76 -11.48 13.37
N VAL A 15 -20.44 -11.66 13.51
CA VAL A 15 -19.84 -12.92 14.00
C VAL A 15 -19.07 -12.68 15.30
N PRO A 16 -19.48 -13.25 16.44
CA PRO A 16 -18.75 -13.09 17.71
C PRO A 16 -17.47 -13.93 17.71
N VAL A 17 -16.31 -13.29 17.94
CA VAL A 17 -14.99 -13.96 17.90
C VAL A 17 -14.13 -13.58 19.11
N SER A 18 -13.15 -14.43 19.44
CA SER A 18 -12.11 -14.10 20.43
C SER A 18 -10.72 -14.35 19.86
N ALA A 19 -9.99 -13.29 19.52
CA ALA A 19 -8.62 -13.39 19.00
C ALA A 19 -7.63 -13.95 20.02
N LEU A 20 -7.82 -13.66 21.32
CA LEU A 20 -6.94 -14.15 22.39
C LEU A 20 -7.11 -15.65 22.64
N LYS A 21 -8.35 -16.15 22.54
CA LYS A 21 -8.66 -17.57 22.74
C LYS A 21 -8.65 -18.38 21.45
N GLY A 22 -8.63 -17.73 20.29
CA GLY A 22 -8.80 -18.35 18.98
C GLY A 22 -10.21 -18.89 18.75
N GLU A 23 -11.23 -18.37 19.43
CA GLU A 23 -12.60 -18.86 19.32
C GLU A 23 -13.31 -18.30 18.08
N ASN A 24 -14.01 -19.18 17.37
CA ASN A 24 -14.92 -18.88 16.25
C ASN A 24 -14.26 -18.20 15.02
N LEU A 25 -12.96 -18.43 14.78
CA LEU A 25 -12.27 -17.94 13.59
C LEU A 25 -12.72 -18.66 12.32
N ASP A 26 -12.98 -19.97 12.40
CA ASP A 26 -13.47 -20.75 11.25
C ASP A 26 -14.83 -20.24 10.77
N GLY A 27 -15.77 -19.98 11.70
CA GLY A 27 -17.08 -19.41 11.37
C GLY A 27 -16.99 -17.99 10.76
N LEU A 28 -16.00 -17.19 11.16
CA LEU A 28 -15.74 -15.89 10.53
C LEU A 28 -15.24 -16.06 9.08
N LEU A 29 -14.33 -17.01 8.85
CA LEU A 29 -13.79 -17.28 7.51
C LEU A 29 -14.87 -17.82 6.57
N GLU A 30 -15.71 -18.74 7.04
CA GLU A 30 -16.87 -19.25 6.28
C GLU A 30 -17.80 -18.11 5.87
N MET A 31 -18.07 -17.19 6.79
CA MET A 31 -18.95 -16.06 6.52
C MET A 31 -18.33 -15.07 5.52
N LEU A 32 -17.02 -14.84 5.57
CA LEU A 32 -16.31 -14.03 4.59
C LEU A 32 -16.40 -14.63 3.19
N VAL A 33 -16.21 -15.95 3.07
CA VAL A 33 -16.37 -16.67 1.80
C VAL A 33 -17.80 -16.51 1.27
N LEU A 34 -18.81 -16.71 2.11
CA LEU A 34 -20.22 -16.53 1.72
C LEU A 34 -20.48 -15.14 1.15
N VAL A 35 -20.03 -14.08 1.83
CA VAL A 35 -20.19 -12.70 1.35
C VAL A 35 -19.46 -12.49 0.02
N SER A 36 -18.24 -13.03 -0.11
CA SER A 36 -17.46 -12.89 -1.35
C SER A 36 -18.13 -13.53 -2.57
N GLU A 37 -18.87 -14.62 -2.37
CA GLU A 37 -19.63 -15.30 -3.42
C GLU A 37 -20.88 -14.51 -3.80
N VAL A 38 -21.58 -13.94 -2.81
CA VAL A 38 -22.80 -13.12 -3.02
C VAL A 38 -22.48 -11.80 -3.72
N GLU A 39 -21.35 -11.18 -3.41
CA GLU A 39 -20.89 -9.92 -4.03
C GLU A 39 -20.32 -10.10 -5.45
N GLU A 40 -20.19 -11.33 -5.95
CA GLU A 40 -19.71 -11.65 -7.31
C GLU A 40 -18.43 -10.89 -7.72
N LEU A 41 -17.43 -10.85 -6.84
CA LEU A 41 -16.18 -10.10 -7.07
C LEU A 41 -15.43 -10.65 -8.30
N VAL A 42 -15.18 -9.79 -9.29
CA VAL A 42 -14.52 -10.17 -10.56
C VAL A 42 -13.32 -9.29 -10.88
N ALA A 43 -12.29 -9.89 -11.49
CA ALA A 43 -11.13 -9.19 -12.06
C ALA A 43 -10.69 -9.86 -13.36
N ASN A 44 -10.08 -9.10 -14.27
CA ASN A 44 -9.60 -9.60 -15.56
C ASN A 44 -8.06 -9.60 -15.60
N PRO A 45 -7.40 -10.76 -15.51
CA PRO A 45 -5.93 -10.84 -15.50
C PRO A 45 -5.28 -10.57 -16.86
N ASP A 46 -6.03 -10.65 -17.97
CA ASP A 46 -5.49 -10.57 -19.34
C ASP A 46 -5.26 -9.13 -19.83
N ARG A 47 -5.51 -8.14 -18.97
CA ARG A 47 -5.35 -6.71 -19.29
C ARG A 47 -4.08 -6.14 -18.65
N LEU A 48 -3.71 -4.94 -19.09
CA LEU A 48 -2.69 -4.14 -18.42
C LEU A 48 -3.12 -3.85 -16.98
N ALA A 49 -2.15 -3.87 -16.07
CA ALA A 49 -2.44 -3.71 -14.65
C ALA A 49 -2.96 -2.32 -14.32
N LYS A 50 -3.98 -2.28 -13.46
CA LYS A 50 -4.51 -1.09 -12.80
C LYS A 50 -4.67 -1.38 -11.31
N GLY A 51 -4.44 -0.37 -10.49
CA GLY A 51 -4.69 -0.50 -9.06
C GLY A 51 -4.41 0.77 -8.28
N THR A 52 -4.07 0.59 -7.00
CA THR A 52 -3.87 1.69 -6.06
C THR A 52 -2.57 1.53 -5.29
N VAL A 53 -1.89 2.65 -5.05
CA VAL A 53 -0.73 2.74 -4.16
C VAL A 53 -1.22 2.65 -2.72
N ILE A 54 -0.78 1.62 -1.98
CA ILE A 54 -1.08 1.48 -0.55
C ILE A 54 -0.16 2.40 0.25
N GLU A 55 1.14 2.25 0.06
CA GLU A 55 2.18 2.98 0.78
C GLU A 55 3.36 3.26 -0.15
N ALA A 56 4.11 4.32 0.13
CA ALA A 56 5.29 4.67 -0.64
C ALA A 56 6.33 5.35 0.24
N ASN A 57 7.60 5.04 0.01
CA ASN A 57 8.71 5.57 0.79
C ASN A 57 9.99 5.71 -0.07
N LEU A 58 10.93 6.53 0.40
CA LEU A 58 12.26 6.63 -0.18
C LEU A 58 13.24 5.80 0.65
N ASP A 59 13.62 4.63 0.14
CA ASP A 59 14.67 3.82 0.74
C ASP A 59 16.05 4.35 0.33
N ARG A 60 16.96 4.48 1.30
CA ARG A 60 18.31 5.06 1.08
C ARG A 60 19.19 4.18 0.19
N THR A 61 18.94 2.88 0.18
CA THR A 61 19.71 1.89 -0.59
C THR A 61 19.03 1.49 -1.89
N ARG A 62 17.70 1.39 -1.89
CA ARG A 62 16.92 0.88 -3.03
C ARG A 62 16.30 1.99 -3.89
N GLY A 63 16.27 3.22 -3.39
CA GLY A 63 15.61 4.35 -4.05
C GLY A 63 14.11 4.40 -3.74
N PRO A 64 13.29 4.99 -4.63
CA PRO A 64 11.85 5.06 -4.45
C PRO A 64 11.22 3.66 -4.46
N VAL A 65 10.48 3.35 -3.40
CA VAL A 65 9.75 2.10 -3.23
C VAL A 65 8.27 2.40 -3.04
N ALA A 66 7.40 1.56 -3.59
CA ALA A 66 5.96 1.70 -3.42
C ALA A 66 5.31 0.32 -3.32
N THR A 67 4.36 0.16 -2.41
CA THR A 67 3.52 -1.02 -2.27
C THR A 67 2.23 -0.78 -3.02
N LEU A 68 1.94 -1.64 -3.99
CA LEU A 68 0.78 -1.54 -4.87
C LEU A 68 -0.20 -2.67 -4.58
N LEU A 69 -1.50 -2.36 -4.61
CA LEU A 69 -2.57 -3.35 -4.69
C LEU A 69 -3.08 -3.39 -6.14
N ILE A 70 -2.95 -4.55 -6.78
CA ILE A 70 -3.42 -4.74 -8.16
C ILE A 70 -4.90 -5.08 -8.11
N GLN A 71 -5.74 -4.25 -8.75
CA GLN A 71 -7.18 -4.47 -8.78
C GLN A 71 -7.62 -5.19 -10.05
N ASN A 72 -6.94 -4.91 -11.16
CA ASN A 72 -7.26 -5.50 -12.45
C ASN A 72 -5.99 -5.65 -13.30
N GLY A 73 -6.01 -6.55 -14.26
CA GLY A 73 -4.85 -6.87 -15.09
C GLY A 73 -3.71 -7.53 -14.32
N THR A 74 -2.60 -7.72 -15.01
CA THR A 74 -1.43 -8.39 -14.44
C THR A 74 -0.18 -7.54 -14.58
N LEU A 75 0.51 -7.31 -13.46
CA LEU A 75 1.70 -6.46 -13.38
C LEU A 75 2.95 -7.31 -13.58
N ARG A 76 3.89 -6.85 -14.40
CA ARG A 76 5.12 -7.58 -14.71
C ARG A 76 6.37 -6.73 -14.54
N VAL A 77 7.50 -7.38 -14.27
CA VAL A 77 8.79 -6.70 -14.25
C VAL A 77 9.11 -6.19 -15.66
N GLY A 78 9.47 -4.91 -15.74
CA GLY A 78 9.76 -4.22 -17.00
C GLY A 78 8.59 -3.39 -17.55
N ASP A 79 7.41 -3.45 -16.93
CA ASP A 79 6.28 -2.61 -17.31
C ASP A 79 6.54 -1.13 -17.02
N ALA A 80 5.99 -0.25 -17.87
CA ALA A 80 5.98 1.18 -17.63
C ALA A 80 4.73 1.54 -16.84
N ILE A 81 4.90 2.20 -15.70
CA ILE A 81 3.83 2.51 -14.76
C ILE A 81 3.73 4.02 -14.54
N VAL A 82 2.51 4.52 -14.42
CA VAL A 82 2.19 5.88 -13.98
C VAL A 82 1.35 5.77 -12.71
N ALA A 83 1.77 6.43 -11.64
CA ALA A 83 1.04 6.57 -10.39
C ALA A 83 0.92 8.06 -10.06
N GLY A 84 -0.28 8.62 -10.24
CA GLY A 84 -0.51 10.06 -10.18
C GLY A 84 0.40 10.84 -11.15
N SER A 85 1.26 11.71 -10.60
CA SER A 85 2.23 12.49 -11.38
C SER A 85 3.62 11.83 -11.48
N VAL A 86 3.78 10.64 -10.93
CA VAL A 86 5.03 9.88 -10.92
C VAL A 86 4.96 8.79 -11.98
N PHE A 87 6.04 8.62 -12.74
CA PHE A 87 6.16 7.53 -13.69
C PHE A 87 7.51 6.81 -13.51
N GLY A 88 7.61 5.62 -14.08
CA GLY A 88 8.86 4.87 -14.12
C GLY A 88 8.70 3.51 -14.78
N LYS A 89 9.76 2.72 -14.72
CA LYS A 89 9.78 1.35 -15.22
C LYS A 89 10.04 0.40 -14.06
N ILE A 90 9.25 -0.66 -13.95
CA ILE A 90 9.40 -1.64 -12.88
C ILE A 90 10.72 -2.39 -13.08
N ARG A 91 11.62 -2.26 -12.10
CA ARG A 91 12.93 -2.91 -12.11
C ARG A 91 12.94 -4.22 -11.35
N ALA A 92 12.14 -4.30 -10.30
CA ALA A 92 11.96 -5.49 -9.49
C ALA A 92 10.65 -5.37 -8.73
N MET A 93 10.07 -6.53 -8.41
CA MET A 93 8.89 -6.67 -7.59
C MET A 93 9.17 -7.67 -6.47
N ILE A 94 8.64 -7.39 -5.28
CA ILE A 94 8.80 -8.22 -4.08
C ILE A 94 7.43 -8.47 -3.45
N ASP A 95 7.13 -9.71 -3.10
CA ASP A 95 5.90 -10.09 -2.42
C ASP A 95 5.89 -9.67 -0.93
N ASP A 96 4.76 -9.85 -0.26
CA ASP A 96 4.57 -9.60 1.17
C ASP A 96 5.47 -10.45 2.09
N ARG A 97 6.03 -11.54 1.55
CA ARG A 97 6.93 -12.47 2.24
C ARG A 97 8.41 -12.16 1.99
N GLY A 98 8.73 -11.14 1.20
CA GLY A 98 10.09 -10.74 0.87
C GLY A 98 10.74 -11.50 -0.29
N ASN A 99 10.01 -12.34 -1.02
CA ASN A 99 10.50 -13.03 -2.21
C ASN A 99 10.35 -12.17 -3.46
N LYS A 100 11.28 -12.32 -4.40
CA LYS A 100 11.16 -11.67 -5.70
C LYS A 100 10.12 -12.38 -6.56
N VAL A 101 9.28 -11.59 -7.21
CA VAL A 101 8.25 -12.07 -8.14
C VAL A 101 8.43 -11.40 -9.50
N GLU A 102 8.14 -12.13 -10.58
CA GLU A 102 8.22 -11.60 -11.95
C GLU A 102 6.85 -11.08 -12.44
N GLU A 103 5.77 -11.60 -11.84
CA GLU A 103 4.40 -11.35 -12.23
C GLU A 103 3.52 -11.26 -10.97
N ALA A 104 2.56 -10.34 -10.98
CA ALA A 104 1.60 -10.15 -9.91
C ALA A 104 0.19 -9.99 -10.48
N SER A 105 -0.69 -10.91 -10.12
CA SER A 105 -2.09 -11.00 -10.59
C SER A 105 -3.03 -10.07 -9.80
N PRO A 106 -4.31 -9.93 -10.21
CA PRO A 106 -5.29 -9.18 -9.43
C PRO A 106 -5.42 -9.66 -7.99
N SER A 107 -5.76 -8.73 -7.09
CA SER A 107 -5.82 -8.89 -5.63
C SER A 107 -4.49 -9.17 -4.94
N PHE A 108 -3.37 -9.19 -5.68
CA PHE A 108 -2.05 -9.34 -5.11
C PHE A 108 -1.46 -7.98 -4.70
N ALA A 109 -0.81 -7.95 -3.54
CA ALA A 109 -0.06 -6.78 -3.05
C ALA A 109 1.43 -6.99 -3.29
N VAL A 110 2.10 -6.02 -3.91
CA VAL A 110 3.49 -6.16 -4.31
C VAL A 110 4.27 -4.86 -4.10
N GLU A 111 5.48 -4.97 -3.57
CA GLU A 111 6.42 -3.85 -3.45
C GLU A 111 7.24 -3.71 -4.73
N ILE A 112 7.15 -2.54 -5.37
CA ILE A 112 7.84 -2.25 -6.61
C ILE A 112 9.02 -1.30 -6.41
N LEU A 113 10.03 -1.48 -7.26
CA LEU A 113 11.19 -0.60 -7.40
C LEU A 113 11.28 -0.05 -8.83
N GLY A 114 11.83 1.15 -8.98
CA GLY A 114 12.18 1.72 -10.30
C GLY A 114 11.33 2.93 -10.73
N LEU A 115 10.56 3.49 -9.80
CA LEU A 115 9.92 4.79 -10.00
C LEU A 115 10.93 5.93 -9.96
N ASN A 116 10.65 7.02 -10.68
CA ASN A 116 11.50 8.20 -10.70
C ASN A 116 11.42 9.03 -9.40
N SER A 117 10.30 8.94 -8.69
CA SER A 117 10.03 9.60 -7.41
C SER A 117 9.11 8.71 -6.55
N VAL A 118 8.86 9.12 -5.31
CA VAL A 118 7.89 8.47 -4.43
C VAL A 118 6.48 8.97 -4.77
N PRO A 119 5.53 8.10 -5.16
CA PRO A 119 4.12 8.49 -5.38
C PRO A 119 3.41 8.77 -4.06
N ALA A 120 2.20 9.34 -4.11
CA ALA A 120 1.40 9.52 -2.90
C ALA A 120 0.64 8.23 -2.57
N ALA A 121 0.46 7.97 -1.26
CA ALA A 121 -0.42 6.90 -0.82
C ALA A 121 -1.87 7.21 -1.22
N GLY A 122 -2.58 6.23 -1.76
CA GLY A 122 -3.91 6.37 -2.32
C GLY A 122 -3.97 6.79 -3.79
N ASP A 123 -2.84 7.09 -4.44
CA ASP A 123 -2.82 7.35 -5.88
C ASP A 123 -3.26 6.10 -6.66
N GLU A 124 -4.09 6.29 -7.67
CA GLU A 124 -4.32 5.25 -8.69
C GLU A 124 -3.08 5.12 -9.58
N PHE A 125 -2.83 3.90 -10.05
CA PHE A 125 -1.80 3.63 -11.04
C PHE A 125 -2.35 2.86 -12.24
N ASP A 126 -1.76 3.13 -13.39
CA ASP A 126 -2.02 2.44 -14.65
C ASP A 126 -0.71 2.02 -15.31
N VAL A 127 -0.72 0.84 -15.93
CA VAL A 127 0.40 0.33 -16.74
C VAL A 127 0.20 0.63 -18.21
N TYR A 128 1.29 1.01 -18.87
CA TYR A 128 1.35 1.34 -20.29
C TYR A 128 2.36 0.44 -21.02
N PRO A 129 2.13 0.17 -22.31
CA PRO A 129 3.03 -0.65 -23.11
C PRO A 129 4.36 0.05 -23.42
N SER A 130 4.41 1.39 -23.35
CA SER A 130 5.63 2.14 -23.60
C SER A 130 5.90 3.23 -22.56
N GLU A 131 7.18 3.43 -22.23
CA GLU A 131 7.61 4.49 -21.30
C GLU A 131 7.32 5.89 -21.84
N LYS A 132 7.28 6.04 -23.17
CA LYS A 132 6.97 7.33 -23.81
C LYS A 132 5.53 7.75 -23.53
N GLU A 133 4.58 6.82 -23.67
CA GLU A 133 3.17 7.07 -23.37
C GLU A 133 2.98 7.37 -21.88
N ALA A 134 3.58 6.56 -21.00
CA ALA A 134 3.54 6.78 -19.56
C ALA A 134 4.03 8.18 -19.17
N ARG A 135 5.11 8.65 -19.79
CA ARG A 135 5.66 9.99 -19.53
C ARG A 135 4.69 11.11 -19.93
N LEU A 136 4.08 11.01 -21.11
CA LEU A 136 3.13 12.02 -21.59
C LEU A 136 1.93 12.14 -20.65
N VAL A 137 1.37 11.02 -20.21
CA VAL A 137 0.22 11.00 -19.29
C VAL A 137 0.59 11.57 -17.91
N ALA A 138 1.78 11.24 -17.40
CA ALA A 138 2.25 11.75 -16.12
C ALA A 138 2.50 13.27 -16.13
N GLU A 139 2.93 13.83 -17.27
CA GLU A 139 3.12 15.28 -17.46
C GLU A 139 1.79 16.03 -17.54
N GLU A 140 0.76 15.42 -18.13
CA GLU A 140 -0.59 15.99 -18.19
C GLU A 140 -1.31 15.95 -16.84
N THR A 141 -0.95 14.99 -15.97
CA THR A 141 -1.55 14.84 -14.64
C THR A 141 -1.04 15.93 -13.70
N PRO A 142 -1.91 16.83 -13.20
CA PRO A 142 -1.47 17.93 -12.34
C PRO A 142 -0.84 17.39 -11.06
N LYS A 143 0.31 17.95 -10.68
CA LYS A 143 0.98 17.64 -9.41
C LYS A 143 0.12 18.12 -8.25
N ILE A 144 -0.73 17.24 -7.73
CA ILE A 144 -1.33 17.46 -6.43
C ILE A 144 -0.17 17.42 -5.43
N ASN A 145 0.08 18.53 -4.76
CA ASN A 145 1.21 18.69 -3.86
C ASN A 145 0.93 17.95 -2.56
N VAL A 146 0.91 16.62 -2.63
CA VAL A 146 0.85 15.76 -1.46
C VAL A 146 2.21 15.85 -0.81
N LYS A 147 2.27 16.38 0.42
CA LYS A 147 3.52 16.43 1.17
C LYS A 147 4.07 15.00 1.22
N PRO A 148 5.29 14.73 0.73
CA PRO A 148 5.87 13.41 0.88
C PRO A 148 5.83 13.09 2.36
N SER A 149 5.33 11.91 2.71
CA SER A 149 5.35 11.36 4.07
C SER A 149 6.79 11.01 4.50
N ALA A 150 7.73 11.92 4.21
CA ALA A 150 9.02 11.99 4.87
C ALA A 150 8.78 12.53 6.29
N THR A 151 8.24 11.69 7.16
CA THR A 151 8.39 11.87 8.60
C THR A 151 8.47 10.48 9.18
N GLY A 152 9.70 10.04 9.45
CA GLY A 152 9.93 8.92 10.36
C GLY A 152 9.08 9.15 11.60
N TYR A 153 8.49 8.08 12.13
CA TYR A 153 7.75 8.11 13.38
C TYR A 153 8.65 8.69 14.49
N VAL A 154 8.57 10.01 14.67
CA VAL A 154 8.94 10.65 15.92
C VAL A 154 7.79 10.28 16.83
N PHE A 155 7.99 9.26 17.67
CA PHE A 155 7.13 9.04 18.82
C PHE A 155 6.95 10.41 19.49
N PRO A 156 5.71 10.95 19.58
CA PRO A 156 5.49 12.19 20.30
C PRO A 156 6.08 11.97 21.68
N SER A 157 7.06 12.83 22.00
CA SER A 157 7.79 12.83 23.26
C SER A 157 6.82 12.50 24.39
N CYS A 158 7.14 11.43 25.15
CA CYS A 158 6.46 11.03 26.37
C CYS A 158 5.86 12.25 27.07
N HIS A 159 4.53 12.31 27.14
CA HIS A 159 3.88 13.24 28.04
C HIS A 159 4.44 12.98 29.45
N PRO A 160 4.72 14.02 30.25
CA PRO A 160 5.35 13.90 31.57
C PRO A 160 4.55 13.06 32.58
N GLU A 161 3.36 12.57 32.22
CA GLU A 161 2.50 11.74 33.08
C GLU A 161 2.59 10.23 32.81
N TYR A 162 3.26 9.77 31.74
CA TYR A 162 3.44 8.34 31.48
C TYR A 162 4.92 7.96 31.49
N LEU A 163 5.37 7.62 32.70
CA LEU A 163 6.74 7.33 33.08
C LEU A 163 7.08 5.85 32.81
N ILE A 164 7.15 5.42 31.54
CA ILE A 164 7.80 4.15 31.19
C ILE A 164 8.55 4.31 29.85
N CYS A 165 9.82 4.72 29.92
CA CYS A 165 10.79 4.34 28.90
C CYS A 165 12.20 4.35 29.51
N SER A 166 12.59 3.20 30.07
CA SER A 166 13.93 2.97 30.57
C SER A 166 14.91 2.78 29.41
N SER A 167 15.75 3.77 29.21
CA SER A 167 17.17 3.68 28.84
C SER A 167 17.58 2.81 27.63
N SER A 168 18.02 3.48 26.56
CA SER A 168 19.23 3.04 25.85
C SER A 168 20.00 4.23 25.29
N ARG A 169 21.22 4.39 25.78
CA ARG A 169 22.19 5.43 25.40
C ARG A 169 22.86 5.08 24.07
N ARG A 170 23.09 6.11 23.24
CA ARG A 170 24.26 6.38 22.36
C ARG A 170 23.84 7.51 21.41
N GLY A 171 24.39 8.72 21.36
CA GLY A 171 25.66 9.26 21.82
C GLY A 171 26.44 9.77 20.60
N THR A 172 26.31 11.06 20.24
CA THR A 172 27.38 11.89 19.63
C THR A 172 26.97 13.37 19.59
N LYS A 173 27.82 14.20 20.19
CA LYS A 173 27.77 15.68 20.21
C LYS A 173 28.46 16.28 18.97
N ARG A 174 28.22 17.59 18.80
CA ARG A 174 29.01 18.66 18.11
C ARG A 174 28.40 19.11 16.77
N THR A 175 28.24 20.39 16.44
CA THR A 175 28.51 21.69 17.09
C THR A 175 27.78 22.78 16.29
N GLN A 176 27.38 23.87 16.95
CA GLN A 176 26.82 25.10 16.39
C GLN A 176 27.84 25.92 15.57
N SER A 177 27.34 26.75 14.64
CA SER A 177 27.71 28.17 14.38
C SER A 177 27.00 28.60 13.07
N HIS A 178 25.95 29.41 13.12
CA HIS A 178 25.97 30.88 12.94
C HIS A 178 26.65 31.37 11.65
N TYR A 179 25.83 32.11 10.89
CA TYR A 179 25.97 32.75 9.57
C TYR A 179 25.75 31.86 8.34
#